data_AF-A0A956BM02-F1
#
_entry.id   AF-A0A956BM02-F1
#
_cell.length_a   1.000
_cell.length_b   1.000
_cell.length_c   1.000
_cell.angle_alpha   90.00
_cell.angle_beta   90.00
_cell.angle_gamma   90.00
#
_symmetry.space_group_name_H-M   'P 1'
#
loop_
_entity.id
_entity.type
_entity.pdbx_description
1 polymer ?
#
loop_
_entity_poly.entity_id
_entity_poly.type
_entity_poly.pdbx_seq_one_letter_code
_entity_poly.pdbx_strand_id
1 'polypeptide(L)'
;MRTCSTGRRHALFAVALCGVLGSGAARAQDEGGEPAAEPADATATEAVDAAAPAEEGMDGGGMEVPAEAPSKASKDAQYTRELRAIEQRVHGLKEKVFQSKANLELLRELVIEGAASGAMLRLTHVDDLARAYAVEGIDYFLDGRNVYTWSEASTEPMPDGVVIREAAVGPGQHALQVSLVVRGNADVLSYLEDYRVTVESSYAFEVAGGTVADLTVRVVSKGGVRKRFVERPTVVYEERRESVRVE
;
A
#
# COMPACT_ATOMS: atom_id res chain seq x y z
N MET A 1 -61.70 17.54 0.57
CA MET A 1 -60.86 17.97 1.72
C MET A 1 -59.62 17.08 1.69
N ARG A 2 -58.39 17.48 1.40
CA ARG A 2 -57.61 18.73 1.35
C ARG A 2 -56.68 18.60 0.11
N THR A 3 -56.71 19.47 -0.90
CA THR A 3 -55.81 20.64 -1.11
C THR A 3 -54.33 20.29 -0.86
N CYS A 4 -53.34 20.51 -1.72
CA CYS A 4 -53.14 21.49 -2.78
C CYS A 4 -52.00 21.06 -3.74
N SER A 5 -52.09 21.58 -4.97
CA SER A 5 -51.03 22.18 -5.82
C SER A 5 -49.55 21.86 -5.51
N THR A 6 -48.69 21.64 -6.50
CA THR A 6 -48.28 22.69 -7.44
C THR A 6 -47.53 22.07 -8.62
N GLY A 7 -47.99 22.38 -9.83
CA GLY A 7 -47.26 22.12 -11.07
C GLY A 7 -46.33 23.29 -11.42
N ARG A 8 -45.23 22.96 -12.12
CA ARG A 8 -44.38 23.90 -12.85
C ARG A 8 -43.55 23.08 -13.85
N ARG A 9 -44.07 22.76 -15.04
CA ARG A 9 -43.90 23.48 -16.31
C ARG A 9 -42.65 24.38 -16.37
N HIS A 10 -41.57 23.88 -16.97
CA HIS A 10 -40.60 24.65 -17.75
C HIS A 10 -40.12 23.72 -18.89
N ALA A 11 -40.59 23.96 -20.13
CA ALA A 11 -39.89 24.71 -21.18
C ALA A 11 -38.72 23.88 -21.74
N LEU A 12 -38.93 23.09 -22.81
CA LEU A 12 -38.75 23.53 -24.20
C LEU A 12 -37.56 24.49 -24.34
N PHE A 13 -36.37 23.92 -24.55
CA PHE A 13 -35.27 24.61 -25.22
C PHE A 13 -34.78 23.70 -26.34
N ALA A 14 -35.30 23.99 -27.53
CA ALA A 14 -34.75 23.55 -28.80
C ALA A 14 -33.64 24.54 -29.19
N VAL A 15 -32.40 24.08 -29.30
CA VAL A 15 -31.38 24.75 -30.11
C VAL A 15 -30.67 23.67 -30.92
N ALA A 16 -30.93 23.74 -32.21
CA ALA A 16 -30.19 23.05 -33.25
C ALA A 16 -28.83 23.73 -33.44
N LEU A 17 -27.77 22.94 -33.63
CA LEU A 17 -26.63 23.37 -34.41
C LEU A 17 -26.09 22.18 -35.22
N CYS A 18 -26.22 22.30 -36.54
CA CYS A 18 -25.42 21.60 -37.56
C CYS A 18 -23.93 21.74 -37.20
N GLY A 19 -23.07 20.73 -37.33
CA GLY A 19 -22.86 19.91 -38.51
C GLY A 19 -21.49 20.27 -39.08
N VAL A 20 -20.47 19.45 -38.81
CA VAL A 20 -19.27 19.36 -39.64
C VAL A 20 -18.92 17.89 -39.79
N LEU A 21 -18.96 17.45 -41.05
CA LEU A 21 -18.46 16.19 -41.57
C LEU A 21 -16.93 16.19 -41.57
N GLY A 22 -16.34 15.04 -41.26
CA GLY A 22 -14.90 14.78 -41.41
C GLY A 22 -14.62 13.29 -41.36
N SER A 23 -14.82 12.60 -42.48
CA SER A 23 -14.41 11.22 -42.72
C SER A 23 -12.88 11.10 -42.76
N GLY A 24 -12.35 10.03 -42.15
CA GLY A 24 -10.94 9.66 -42.25
C GLY A 24 -10.70 8.30 -41.63
N ALA A 25 -11.07 7.24 -42.36
CA ALA A 25 -10.74 5.86 -42.02
C ALA A 25 -9.35 5.50 -42.57
N ALA A 26 -8.48 4.98 -41.71
CA ALA A 26 -7.40 4.08 -42.12
C ALA A 26 -7.12 3.11 -40.96
N ARG A 27 -7.52 1.85 -41.13
CA ARG A 27 -7.08 0.71 -40.32
C ARG A 27 -5.67 0.32 -40.76
N ALA A 28 -4.81 0.01 -39.80
CA ALA A 28 -3.83 -1.06 -39.92
C ALA A 28 -3.74 -1.75 -38.55
N GLN A 29 -4.05 -3.05 -38.55
CA GLN A 29 -3.85 -4.02 -37.48
C GLN A 29 -2.58 -4.81 -37.83
N ASP A 30 -1.74 -5.11 -36.83
CA ASP A 30 -0.99 -6.36 -36.61
C ASP A 30 -0.19 -6.14 -35.30
N GLU A 31 -0.67 -6.55 -34.12
CA GLU A 31 -0.57 -7.89 -33.49
C GLU A 31 0.84 -8.50 -33.45
N GLY A 32 1.31 -8.80 -32.22
CA GLY A 32 2.13 -10.00 -31.99
C GLY A 32 3.48 -9.83 -31.30
N GLY A 33 3.49 -9.95 -29.96
CA GLY A 33 4.32 -10.96 -29.28
C GLY A 33 5.78 -10.66 -28.94
N GLU A 34 6.02 -10.25 -27.69
CA GLU A 34 7.21 -10.59 -26.87
C GLU A 34 7.17 -12.12 -26.52
N PRO A 35 8.22 -12.81 -25.98
CA PRO A 35 9.38 -12.27 -25.26
C PRO A 35 10.73 -13.06 -25.40
N ALA A 36 11.68 -12.71 -24.53
CA ALA A 36 12.76 -13.53 -23.92
C ALA A 36 14.23 -13.23 -24.30
N ALA A 37 14.81 -12.38 -23.45
CA ALA A 37 16.11 -12.45 -22.79
C ALA A 37 17.09 -13.60 -23.10
N GLU A 38 18.36 -13.23 -23.33
CA GLU A 38 19.50 -13.72 -22.54
C GLU A 38 20.69 -12.74 -22.69
N PRO A 39 21.20 -12.16 -21.59
CA PRO A 39 22.64 -12.16 -21.45
C PRO A 39 23.06 -12.69 -20.07
N ALA A 40 23.85 -13.77 -20.14
CA ALA A 40 25.05 -14.02 -19.36
C ALA A 40 25.09 -13.45 -17.93
N ASP A 41 24.66 -14.26 -16.96
CA ASP A 41 25.09 -14.11 -15.57
C ASP A 41 26.42 -14.84 -15.37
N ALA A 42 27.45 -14.04 -15.07
CA ALA A 42 28.78 -14.48 -14.70
C ALA A 42 28.77 -14.86 -13.22
N THR A 43 28.68 -16.15 -12.90
CA THR A 43 28.93 -16.64 -11.55
C THR A 43 30.44 -16.69 -11.29
N ALA A 44 30.99 -15.55 -10.88
CA ALA A 44 32.26 -15.48 -10.18
C ALA A 44 32.03 -15.77 -8.69
N THR A 45 32.62 -16.88 -8.29
CA THR A 45 33.18 -17.21 -6.98
C THR A 45 33.40 -16.02 -6.04
N GLU A 46 32.85 -16.10 -4.81
CA GLU A 46 33.56 -15.88 -3.54
C GLU A 46 32.58 -15.90 -2.37
N ALA A 47 32.60 -16.98 -1.59
CA ALA A 47 32.15 -16.96 -0.20
C ALA A 47 33.23 -17.64 0.63
N VAL A 48 34.14 -16.79 1.09
CA VAL A 48 35.21 -17.06 2.03
C VAL A 48 34.64 -17.43 3.40
N ASP A 49 34.97 -18.65 3.81
CA ASP A 49 35.64 -18.96 5.08
C ASP A 49 35.10 -18.26 6.34
N ALA A 50 34.11 -18.89 6.99
CA ALA A 50 33.80 -18.63 8.40
C ALA A 50 34.65 -19.57 9.27
N ALA A 51 35.94 -19.23 9.40
CA ALA A 51 36.84 -19.86 10.36
C ALA A 51 36.48 -19.42 11.79
N ALA A 52 36.08 -20.40 12.59
CA ALA A 52 36.01 -20.30 14.04
C ALA A 52 37.41 -19.97 14.60
N PRO A 53 37.56 -19.04 15.56
CA PRO A 53 38.84 -18.83 16.20
C PRO A 53 39.12 -19.98 17.18
N ALA A 54 40.28 -20.59 16.97
CA ALA A 54 40.89 -21.56 17.85
C ALA A 54 41.26 -20.93 19.20
N GLU A 55 40.85 -21.62 20.25
CA GLU A 55 41.47 -21.58 21.58
C GLU A 55 42.90 -22.15 21.46
N GLU A 56 43.91 -21.38 21.84
CA GLU A 56 44.96 -21.77 22.80
C GLU A 56 46.08 -20.71 22.86
N GLY A 57 46.35 -20.23 24.07
CA GLY A 57 47.44 -19.31 24.39
C GLY A 57 47.79 -19.41 25.87
N MET A 58 48.85 -20.17 26.13
CA MET A 58 49.41 -20.56 27.43
C MET A 58 49.86 -19.42 28.36
N ASP A 59 49.92 -19.81 29.64
CA ASP A 59 50.95 -19.49 30.65
C ASP A 59 50.74 -18.31 31.62
N GLY A 60 51.05 -18.59 32.89
CA GLY A 60 51.16 -17.58 33.94
C GLY A 60 50.67 -18.04 35.30
N GLY A 61 51.38 -18.98 35.94
CA GLY A 61 51.18 -19.32 37.34
C GLY A 61 51.26 -18.10 38.27
N GLY A 62 50.37 -18.07 39.26
CA GLY A 62 50.29 -17.00 40.25
C GLY A 62 49.57 -17.45 41.51
N MET A 63 50.29 -18.23 42.33
CA MET A 63 50.25 -18.29 43.80
C MET A 63 48.89 -18.02 44.48
N GLU A 64 48.29 -19.06 45.03
CA GLU A 64 47.28 -18.96 46.09
C GLU A 64 47.87 -18.18 47.28
N VAL A 65 47.31 -17.00 47.55
CA VAL A 65 47.55 -16.27 48.80
C VAL A 65 46.36 -16.55 49.73
N PRO A 66 46.60 -16.87 51.02
CA PRO A 66 45.55 -17.27 51.95
C PRO A 66 44.53 -16.15 52.18
N ALA A 67 43.26 -16.54 52.32
CA ALA A 67 42.17 -15.68 52.70
C ALA A 67 42.37 -15.13 54.13
N GLU A 68 42.78 -13.86 54.24
CA GLU A 68 42.68 -13.07 55.46
C GLU A 68 41.33 -12.34 55.48
N ALA A 69 40.62 -12.40 56.61
CA ALA A 69 39.29 -11.84 56.76
C ALA A 69 39.27 -10.33 56.43
N PRO A 70 38.22 -9.82 55.76
CA PRO A 70 38.21 -8.44 55.29
C PRO A 70 38.19 -7.46 56.47
N SER A 71 39.32 -6.80 56.70
CA SER A 71 39.41 -5.64 57.59
C SER A 71 38.51 -4.52 57.06
N LYS A 72 38.05 -3.61 57.93
CA LYS A 72 37.16 -2.50 57.53
C LYS A 72 37.74 -1.68 56.36
N ALA A 73 39.06 -1.50 56.31
CA ALA A 73 39.75 -0.83 55.21
C ALA A 73 39.63 -1.56 53.85
N SER A 74 39.52 -2.90 53.85
CA SER A 74 39.28 -3.70 52.65
C SER A 74 37.85 -3.52 52.11
N LYS A 75 36.87 -3.36 53.01
CA LYS A 75 35.47 -3.09 52.62
C LYS A 75 35.29 -1.69 52.02
N ASP A 76 35.96 -0.68 52.57
CA ASP A 76 35.96 0.68 52.02
C ASP A 76 36.62 0.73 50.62
N ALA A 77 37.69 -0.05 50.43
CA ALA A 77 38.33 -0.22 49.12
C ALA A 77 37.44 -0.96 48.09
N GLN A 78 36.58 -1.89 48.53
CA GLN A 78 35.61 -2.55 47.66
C GLN A 78 34.47 -1.60 47.28
N TYR A 79 33.92 -0.85 48.24
CA TYR A 79 32.85 0.12 47.99
C TYR A 79 33.28 1.20 47.00
N THR A 80 34.51 1.71 47.11
CA THR A 80 35.06 2.68 46.15
C THR A 80 35.30 2.11 44.75
N ARG A 81 35.48 0.79 44.59
CA ARG A 81 35.51 0.14 43.26
C ARG A 81 34.10 -0.02 42.70
N GLU A 82 33.14 -0.40 43.53
CA GLU A 82 31.73 -0.52 43.13
C GLU A 82 31.15 0.82 42.67
N LEU A 83 31.46 1.91 43.39
CA LEU A 83 31.04 3.26 42.99
C LEU A 83 31.57 3.65 41.62
N ARG A 84 32.86 3.37 41.33
CA ARG A 84 33.44 3.64 40.01
C ARG A 84 32.81 2.75 38.92
N ALA A 85 32.50 1.50 39.23
CA ALA A 85 31.83 0.60 38.30
C ALA A 85 30.38 1.04 38.02
N ILE A 86 29.69 1.61 39.01
CA ILE A 86 28.36 2.21 38.84
C ILE A 86 28.48 3.48 38.00
N GLU A 87 29.46 4.34 38.26
CA GLU A 87 29.71 5.57 37.47
C GLU A 87 29.99 5.25 35.99
N GLN A 88 30.83 4.24 35.71
CA GLN A 88 31.08 3.76 34.35
C GLN A 88 29.81 3.21 33.68
N ARG A 89 28.97 2.47 34.42
CA ARG A 89 27.68 1.98 33.91
C ARG A 89 26.71 3.11 33.62
N VAL A 90 26.65 4.13 34.49
CA VAL A 90 25.82 5.33 34.29
C VAL A 90 26.31 6.11 33.08
N HIS A 91 27.62 6.27 32.90
CA HIS A 91 28.20 6.93 31.73
C HIS A 91 27.88 6.16 30.43
N GLY A 92 28.01 4.83 30.45
CA GLY A 92 27.64 3.98 29.32
C GLY A 92 26.14 4.01 29.01
N LEU A 93 25.28 4.08 30.04
CA LEU A 93 23.84 4.21 29.86
C LEU A 93 23.49 5.59 29.28
N LYS A 94 24.17 6.66 29.74
CA LYS A 94 24.01 8.00 29.19
C LYS A 94 24.37 8.02 27.72
N GLU A 95 25.54 7.50 27.34
CA GLU A 95 25.94 7.43 25.93
C GLU A 95 24.88 6.69 25.09
N LYS A 96 24.42 5.52 25.55
CA LYS A 96 23.35 4.77 24.86
C LYS A 96 22.05 5.55 24.76
N VAL A 97 21.62 6.25 25.82
CA VAL A 97 20.39 7.06 25.80
C VAL A 97 20.55 8.24 24.84
N PHE A 98 21.71 8.89 24.82
CA PHE A 98 21.99 9.97 23.88
C PHE A 98 22.04 9.48 22.44
N GLN A 99 22.65 8.32 22.18
CA GLN A 99 22.64 7.71 20.84
C GLN A 99 21.24 7.27 20.42
N SER A 100 20.47 6.64 21.30
CA SER A 100 19.08 6.29 21.02
C SER A 100 18.23 7.52 20.73
N LYS A 101 18.45 8.63 21.45
CA LYS A 101 17.77 9.89 21.19
C LYS A 101 18.14 10.47 19.82
N ALA A 102 19.43 10.53 19.49
CA ALA A 102 19.89 11.02 18.20
C ALA A 102 19.34 10.16 17.04
N ASN A 103 19.31 8.84 17.22
CA ASN A 103 18.73 7.93 16.24
C ASN A 103 17.22 8.16 16.10
N LEU A 104 16.48 8.31 17.20
CA LEU A 104 15.04 8.60 17.15
C LEU A 104 14.74 9.98 16.55
N GLU A 105 15.58 11.00 16.78
CA GLU A 105 15.44 12.30 16.13
C GLU A 105 15.70 12.20 14.63
N LEU A 106 16.68 11.41 14.19
CA LEU A 106 16.91 11.12 12.78
C LEU A 106 15.76 10.34 12.14
N LEU A 107 15.26 9.29 12.80
CA LEU A 107 14.09 8.54 12.31
C LEU A 107 12.85 9.44 12.25
N ARG A 108 12.67 10.32 13.24
CA ARG A 108 11.59 11.32 13.23
C ARG A 108 11.74 12.27 12.05
N GLU A 109 12.93 12.78 11.78
CA GLU A 109 13.17 13.67 10.64
C GLU A 109 12.89 12.92 9.33
N LEU A 110 13.40 11.70 9.16
CA LEU A 110 13.15 10.88 7.97
C LEU A 110 11.68 10.49 7.80
N VAL A 111 10.95 10.23 8.88
CA VAL A 111 9.50 9.97 8.83
C VAL A 111 8.76 11.25 8.51
N ILE A 112 9.16 12.41 9.04
CA ILE A 112 8.56 13.71 8.72
C ILE A 112 8.95 14.17 7.32
N GLU A 113 10.08 13.76 6.76
CA GLU A 113 10.57 14.12 5.42
C GLU A 113 10.02 13.15 4.36
N GLY A 114 9.96 11.85 4.67
CA GLY A 114 9.19 10.86 3.91
C GLY A 114 7.67 11.12 3.98
N ALA A 115 7.19 11.64 5.11
CA ALA A 115 5.88 12.23 5.28
C ALA A 115 5.88 13.76 5.13
N ALA A 116 6.89 14.39 4.50
CA ALA A 116 6.82 15.82 4.18
C ALA A 116 6.01 16.01 2.90
N SER A 117 5.88 14.93 2.14
CA SER A 117 4.75 14.73 1.25
C SER A 117 3.43 14.68 2.02
N GLY A 118 3.44 14.10 3.23
CA GLY A 118 2.40 14.13 4.28
C GLY A 118 1.08 13.48 3.93
N ALA A 119 0.91 13.15 2.67
CA ALA A 119 -0.27 12.59 2.09
C ALA A 119 -0.11 11.07 2.11
N MET A 120 -1.07 10.40 2.74
CA MET A 120 -1.19 8.95 2.68
C MET A 120 -2.47 8.60 1.95
N LEU A 121 -2.40 7.59 1.09
CA LEU A 121 -3.56 7.03 0.42
C LEU A 121 -3.86 5.67 1.07
N ARG A 122 -5.08 5.52 1.58
CA ARG A 122 -5.64 4.23 1.97
C ARG A 122 -6.63 3.79 0.92
N LEU A 123 -6.30 2.73 0.18
CA LEU A 123 -7.16 2.17 -0.86
C LEU A 123 -7.95 0.97 -0.30
N THR A 124 -9.28 1.09 -0.29
CA THR A 124 -10.19 0.02 0.12
C THR A 124 -10.99 -0.46 -1.08
N HIS A 125 -11.10 -1.78 -1.25
CA HIS A 125 -11.95 -2.38 -2.26
C HIS A 125 -13.20 -3.00 -1.64
N VAL A 126 -14.33 -2.78 -2.29
CA VAL A 126 -15.62 -3.36 -1.92
C VAL A 126 -16.25 -3.96 -3.16
N ASP A 127 -16.58 -5.25 -3.11
CA ASP A 127 -17.29 -5.94 -4.18
C ASP A 127 -18.80 -6.00 -3.87
N ASP A 128 -19.56 -5.13 -4.54
CA ASP A 128 -21.02 -5.08 -4.49
C ASP A 128 -21.63 -5.52 -5.84
N LEU A 129 -20.95 -6.42 -6.56
CA LEU A 129 -21.49 -7.02 -7.77
C LEU A 129 -22.70 -7.91 -7.46
N ALA A 130 -23.63 -7.98 -8.42
CA ALA A 130 -24.75 -8.90 -8.31
C ALA A 130 -24.26 -10.35 -8.51
N ARG A 131 -24.92 -11.33 -7.88
CA ARG A 131 -24.61 -12.77 -7.98
C ARG A 131 -24.46 -13.32 -9.41
N ALA A 132 -25.03 -12.64 -10.41
CA ALA A 132 -24.90 -13.00 -11.82
C ALA A 132 -23.49 -12.72 -12.41
N TYR A 133 -22.62 -12.04 -11.68
CA TYR A 133 -21.25 -11.74 -12.05
C TYR A 133 -20.27 -12.47 -11.13
N ALA A 134 -19.13 -12.87 -11.68
CA ALA A 134 -17.96 -13.33 -10.94
C ALA A 134 -16.75 -12.51 -11.41
N VAL A 135 -15.92 -12.06 -10.47
CA VAL A 135 -14.71 -11.32 -10.80
C VAL A 135 -13.61 -12.32 -11.14
N GLU A 136 -12.96 -12.11 -12.28
CA GLU A 136 -11.84 -12.96 -12.73
C GLU A 136 -10.48 -12.30 -12.47
N GLY A 137 -10.42 -10.97 -12.54
CA GLY A 137 -9.18 -10.24 -12.27
C GLY A 137 -9.41 -8.75 -12.02
N ILE A 138 -8.53 -8.17 -11.20
CA ILE A 138 -8.53 -6.75 -10.85
C ILE A 138 -7.09 -6.25 -10.86
N ASP A 139 -6.86 -5.16 -11.57
CA ASP A 139 -5.61 -4.42 -11.54
C ASP A 139 -5.86 -2.96 -11.16
N TYR A 140 -5.11 -2.49 -10.17
CA TYR A 140 -5.12 -1.09 -9.75
C TYR A 140 -3.82 -0.43 -10.15
N PHE A 141 -3.93 0.71 -10.82
CA PHE A 141 -2.81 1.56 -11.15
C PHE A 141 -2.97 2.92 -10.48
N LEU A 142 -1.92 3.38 -9.81
CA LEU A 142 -1.84 4.71 -9.25
C LEU A 142 -0.74 5.47 -9.99
N ASP A 143 -1.13 6.56 -10.64
CA ASP A 143 -0.23 7.39 -11.46
C ASP A 143 0.54 6.58 -12.52
N GLY A 144 -0.11 5.56 -13.08
CA GLY A 144 0.46 4.65 -14.08
C GLY A 144 1.32 3.51 -13.52
N ARG A 145 1.54 3.44 -12.19
CA ARG A 145 2.24 2.31 -11.55
C ARG A 145 1.24 1.30 -11.02
N ASN A 146 1.45 0.01 -11.29
CA ASN A 146 0.61 -1.04 -10.71
C ASN A 146 0.84 -1.11 -9.19
N VAL A 147 -0.25 -0.99 -8.43
CA VAL A 147 -0.24 -0.99 -6.96
C VAL A 147 -0.72 -2.31 -6.39
N TYR A 148 -1.68 -2.95 -7.06
CA TYR A 148 -2.28 -4.20 -6.67
C TYR A 148 -2.81 -4.94 -7.90
N THR A 149 -2.62 -6.25 -7.89
CA THR A 149 -3.15 -7.17 -8.89
C THR A 149 -3.75 -8.36 -8.17
N TRP A 150 -4.95 -8.76 -8.57
CA TRP A 150 -5.61 -9.96 -8.10
C TRP A 150 -6.21 -10.70 -9.29
N SER A 151 -6.20 -12.02 -9.24
CA SER A 151 -6.85 -12.85 -10.25
C SER A 151 -7.44 -14.10 -9.61
N GLU A 152 -8.42 -14.72 -10.24
CA GLU A 152 -9.01 -16.00 -9.81
C GLU A 152 -7.97 -17.14 -9.78
N ALA A 153 -6.90 -17.02 -10.57
CA ALA A 153 -5.76 -17.93 -10.53
C ALA A 153 -4.87 -17.75 -9.29
N SER A 154 -4.99 -16.62 -8.59
CA SER A 154 -4.24 -16.37 -7.37
C SER A 154 -4.77 -17.26 -6.23
N THR A 155 -3.86 -17.69 -5.34
CA THR A 155 -4.21 -18.55 -4.20
C THR A 155 -4.99 -17.78 -3.12
N GLU A 156 -4.89 -16.45 -3.10
CA GLU A 156 -5.54 -15.61 -2.10
C GLU A 156 -6.99 -15.31 -2.50
N PRO A 157 -7.95 -15.45 -1.56
CA PRO A 157 -9.32 -15.04 -1.83
C PRO A 157 -9.39 -13.54 -2.10
N MET A 158 -10.36 -13.12 -2.91
CA MET A 158 -10.56 -11.71 -3.21
C MET A 158 -10.84 -10.92 -1.92
N PRO A 159 -10.13 -9.81 -1.66
CA PRO A 159 -10.39 -8.99 -0.47
C PRO A 159 -11.68 -8.20 -0.66
N ASP A 160 -12.72 -8.53 0.11
CA ASP A 160 -13.96 -7.74 0.16
C ASP A 160 -14.03 -6.90 1.44
N GLY A 161 -14.15 -5.58 1.30
CA GLY A 161 -14.24 -4.64 2.42
C GLY A 161 -12.94 -4.43 3.19
N VAL A 162 -11.80 -4.87 2.64
CA VAL A 162 -10.48 -4.78 3.27
C VAL A 162 -9.62 -3.72 2.58
N VAL A 163 -8.77 -3.07 3.36
CA VAL A 163 -7.74 -2.15 2.85
C VAL A 163 -6.74 -2.95 2.03
N ILE A 164 -6.72 -2.72 0.73
CA ILE A 164 -5.80 -3.37 -0.20
C ILE A 164 -4.38 -2.86 0.06
N ARG A 165 -4.23 -1.54 0.22
CA ARG A 165 -2.91 -0.92 0.35
C ARG A 165 -2.96 0.44 1.04
N GLU A 166 -1.94 0.67 1.85
CA GLU A 166 -1.57 1.99 2.36
C GLU A 166 -0.27 2.42 1.67
N ALA A 167 -0.29 3.58 1.02
CA ALA A 167 0.87 4.12 0.30
C ALA A 167 1.10 5.59 0.65
N ALA A 168 2.36 5.97 0.88
CA ALA A 168 2.75 7.37 0.94
C ALA A 168 2.71 7.96 -0.47
N VAL A 169 1.94 9.03 -0.67
CA VAL A 169 1.76 9.71 -1.96
C VAL A 169 2.15 11.18 -1.83
N GLY A 170 2.46 11.81 -2.97
CA GLY A 170 2.63 13.25 -3.14
C GLY A 170 1.48 14.05 -2.53
N PRO A 171 1.66 15.30 -2.07
CA PRO A 171 0.56 16.24 -2.10
C PRO A 171 0.33 16.65 -3.55
N GLY A 172 -0.93 16.67 -3.99
CA GLY A 172 -1.29 17.10 -5.34
C GLY A 172 -2.34 16.22 -6.00
N GLN A 173 -2.41 16.33 -7.32
CA GLN A 173 -3.32 15.55 -8.16
C GLN A 173 -2.74 14.17 -8.44
N HIS A 174 -3.52 13.15 -8.13
CA HIS A 174 -3.23 11.76 -8.40
C HIS A 174 -4.32 11.15 -9.26
N ALA A 175 -3.97 10.14 -10.05
CA ALA A 175 -4.91 9.41 -10.89
C ALA A 175 -4.92 7.93 -10.50
N LEU A 176 -6.06 7.45 -10.04
CA LEU A 176 -6.32 6.02 -9.89
C LEU A 176 -6.94 5.49 -11.18
N GLN A 177 -6.42 4.38 -11.68
CA GLN A 177 -7.02 3.61 -12.76
C GLN A 177 -7.32 2.21 -12.25
N VAL A 178 -8.48 1.70 -12.63
CA VAL A 178 -8.98 0.38 -12.25
C VAL A 178 -9.31 -0.35 -13.54
N SER A 179 -8.68 -1.50 -13.73
CA SER A 179 -9.03 -2.47 -14.76
C SER A 179 -9.62 -3.69 -14.08
N LEU A 180 -10.86 -4.00 -14.40
CA LEU A 180 -11.61 -5.10 -13.81
C LEU A 180 -12.09 -6.02 -14.92
N VAL A 181 -11.78 -7.31 -14.82
CA VAL A 181 -12.31 -8.34 -15.71
C VAL A 181 -13.38 -9.13 -14.97
N VAL A 182 -14.61 -9.05 -15.48
CA VAL A 182 -15.78 -9.72 -14.91
C VAL A 182 -16.29 -10.76 -15.89
N ARG A 183 -16.60 -11.96 -15.39
CA ARG A 183 -17.27 -13.03 -16.15
C ARG A 183 -18.69 -13.22 -15.65
N GLY A 184 -19.56 -13.73 -16.53
CA GLY A 184 -20.90 -14.14 -16.11
C GLY A 184 -20.88 -15.40 -15.26
N ASN A 185 -21.75 -15.45 -14.26
CA ASN A 185 -21.89 -16.61 -13.38
C ASN A 185 -22.94 -17.59 -13.93
N ALA A 186 -22.47 -18.82 -14.18
CA ALA A 186 -23.24 -20.00 -14.56
C ALA A 186 -24.46 -20.27 -13.68
N ASP A 187 -24.31 -20.01 -12.38
CA ASP A 187 -25.23 -20.43 -11.32
C ASP A 187 -26.64 -19.84 -11.49
N VAL A 188 -26.74 -18.66 -12.11
CA VAL A 188 -28.03 -18.00 -12.33
C VAL A 188 -28.56 -18.28 -13.74
N LEU A 189 -27.68 -18.25 -14.75
CA LEU A 189 -28.02 -18.42 -16.17
C LEU A 189 -26.81 -18.99 -16.93
N SER A 190 -26.89 -20.23 -17.41
CA SER A 190 -25.76 -20.94 -18.05
C SER A 190 -25.19 -20.26 -19.30
N TYR A 191 -26.02 -19.53 -20.04
CA TYR A 191 -25.56 -18.81 -21.23
C TYR A 191 -24.69 -17.58 -20.91
N LEU A 192 -24.54 -17.18 -19.65
CA LEU A 192 -23.72 -16.02 -19.26
C LEU A 192 -22.24 -16.35 -19.09
N GLU A 193 -21.88 -17.63 -18.98
CA GLU A 193 -20.51 -18.09 -18.70
C GLU A 193 -19.49 -17.59 -19.73
N ASP A 194 -19.88 -17.57 -21.00
CA ASP A 194 -19.02 -17.15 -22.11
C ASP A 194 -18.85 -15.62 -22.20
N TYR A 195 -19.59 -14.85 -21.41
CA TYR A 195 -19.52 -13.40 -21.44
C TYR A 195 -18.44 -12.90 -20.49
N ARG A 196 -17.37 -12.38 -21.09
CA ARG A 196 -16.32 -11.61 -20.41
C ARG A 196 -16.49 -10.13 -20.70
N VAL A 197 -16.43 -9.32 -19.65
CA VAL A 197 -16.59 -7.87 -19.70
C VAL A 197 -15.39 -7.25 -19.00
N THR A 198 -14.62 -6.45 -19.74
CA THR A 198 -13.57 -5.61 -19.18
C THR A 198 -14.15 -4.25 -18.85
N VAL A 199 -14.02 -3.83 -17.59
CA VAL A 199 -14.44 -2.53 -17.10
C VAL A 199 -13.19 -1.75 -16.73
N GLU A 200 -12.95 -0.67 -17.47
CA GLU A 200 -11.87 0.27 -17.21
C GLU A 200 -12.46 1.57 -16.68
N SER A 201 -11.88 2.10 -15.62
CA SER A 201 -12.31 3.36 -15.04
C SER A 201 -11.13 4.11 -14.46
N SER A 202 -11.10 5.42 -14.68
CA SER A 202 -10.07 6.31 -14.15
C SER A 202 -10.70 7.44 -13.34
N TYR A 203 -10.11 7.73 -12.19
CA TYR A 203 -10.55 8.78 -11.28
C TYR A 203 -9.34 9.62 -10.87
N ALA A 204 -9.42 10.92 -11.16
CA ALA A 204 -8.46 11.90 -10.68
C ALA A 204 -8.93 12.47 -9.35
N PHE A 205 -8.07 12.45 -8.34
CA PHE A 205 -8.36 12.98 -7.01
C PHE A 205 -7.18 13.79 -6.51
N GLU A 206 -7.47 14.73 -5.63
CA GLU A 206 -6.48 15.62 -5.06
C GLU A 206 -6.23 15.26 -3.59
N VAL A 207 -4.98 15.02 -3.25
CA VAL A 207 -4.55 14.75 -1.88
C VAL A 207 -3.85 15.98 -1.32
N ALA A 208 -4.39 16.51 -0.23
CA ALA A 208 -3.76 17.59 0.51
C ALA A 208 -2.60 17.04 1.36
N GLY A 209 -1.51 17.81 1.46
CA GLY A 209 -0.41 17.47 2.35
C GLY A 209 -0.87 17.33 3.81
N GLY A 210 -0.35 16.31 4.50
CA GLY A 210 -0.66 16.03 5.90
C GLY A 210 -2.02 15.35 6.14
N THR A 211 -2.73 14.93 5.09
CA THR A 211 -4.06 14.29 5.17
C THR A 211 -3.98 12.84 4.72
N VAL A 212 -4.77 11.97 5.35
CA VAL A 212 -5.01 10.62 4.82
C VAL A 212 -6.23 10.69 3.91
N ALA A 213 -6.02 10.39 2.63
CA ALA A 213 -7.11 10.17 1.68
C ALA A 213 -7.53 8.70 1.76
N ASP A 214 -8.72 8.44 2.31
CA ASP A 214 -9.35 7.12 2.22
C ASP A 214 -10.16 7.08 0.91
N LEU A 215 -9.72 6.25 -0.03
CA LEU A 215 -10.39 6.04 -1.30
C LEU A 215 -11.01 4.64 -1.30
N THR A 216 -12.34 4.59 -1.32
CA THR A 216 -13.09 3.35 -1.43
C THR A 216 -13.54 3.15 -2.86
N VAL A 217 -13.06 2.08 -3.47
CA VAL A 217 -13.46 1.65 -4.81
C VAL A 217 -14.53 0.58 -4.65
N ARG A 218 -15.77 0.96 -4.97
CA ARG A 218 -16.93 0.08 -4.91
C ARG A 218 -17.26 -0.39 -6.32
N VAL A 219 -17.15 -1.69 -6.56
CA VAL A 219 -17.60 -2.28 -7.83
C VAL A 219 -19.07 -2.64 -7.69
N VAL A 220 -19.92 -2.02 -8.51
CA VAL A 220 -21.38 -2.19 -8.43
C VAL A 220 -21.97 -2.62 -9.76
N SER A 221 -22.99 -3.45 -9.73
CA SER A 221 -23.85 -3.67 -10.90
C SER A 221 -24.95 -2.60 -10.93
N LYS A 222 -24.85 -1.61 -11.81
CA LYS A 222 -25.91 -0.62 -12.04
C LYS A 222 -27.16 -1.28 -12.63
N GLY A 223 -28.13 -1.57 -11.78
CA GLY A 223 -29.39 -2.22 -12.12
C GLY A 223 -30.38 -1.26 -12.80
N GLY A 224 -30.81 -1.61 -14.00
CA GLY A 224 -31.94 -0.95 -14.67
C GLY A 224 -32.57 -1.93 -15.65
N VAL A 225 -33.91 -1.96 -15.72
CA VAL A 225 -34.69 -2.91 -16.55
C VAL A 225 -34.30 -2.88 -18.04
N ARG A 226 -33.67 -1.78 -18.51
CA ARG A 226 -33.26 -1.58 -19.91
C ARG A 226 -31.78 -1.82 -20.20
N LYS A 227 -30.92 -2.06 -19.20
CA LYS A 227 -29.47 -2.22 -19.41
C LYS A 227 -29.09 -3.67 -19.70
N ARG A 228 -28.26 -3.88 -20.72
CA ARG A 228 -27.70 -5.20 -21.06
C ARG A 228 -26.69 -5.65 -20.02
N PHE A 229 -26.53 -6.96 -19.86
CA PHE A 229 -25.58 -7.58 -18.92
C PHE A 229 -24.18 -6.95 -19.00
N VAL A 230 -23.68 -6.74 -20.22
CA VAL A 230 -22.36 -6.16 -20.49
C VAL A 230 -22.21 -4.70 -20.02
N GLU A 231 -23.29 -3.92 -19.89
CA GLU A 231 -23.24 -2.47 -19.59
C GLU A 231 -23.59 -2.13 -18.13
N ARG A 232 -23.83 -3.16 -17.33
CA ARG A 232 -24.23 -3.04 -15.93
C ARG A 232 -23.07 -2.92 -14.95
N PRO A 233 -21.94 -3.66 -15.07
CA PRO A 233 -20.86 -3.50 -14.12
C PRO A 233 -20.26 -2.08 -14.26
N THR A 234 -20.03 -1.44 -13.13
CA THR A 234 -19.56 -0.06 -13.04
C THR A 234 -18.73 0.09 -11.78
N VAL A 235 -17.70 0.93 -11.85
CA VAL A 235 -16.89 1.29 -10.68
C VAL A 235 -17.39 2.62 -10.14
N VAL A 236 -17.60 2.69 -8.83
CA VAL A 236 -17.96 3.90 -8.10
C VAL A 236 -16.84 4.23 -7.13
N TYR A 237 -16.47 5.50 -7.08
CA TYR A 237 -15.45 6.00 -6.17
C TYR A 237 -16.12 6.77 -5.04
N GLU A 238 -15.81 6.38 -3.81
CA GLU A 238 -16.19 7.09 -2.60
C GLU A 238 -14.90 7.62 -1.97
N GLU A 239 -14.76 8.95 -1.96
CA GLU A 239 -13.61 9.62 -1.37
C GLU A 239 -13.99 10.12 0.02
N ARG A 240 -13.25 9.66 1.04
CA ARG A 240 -13.35 10.16 2.40
C ARG A 240 -11.99 10.73 2.79
N ARG A 241 -11.96 12.03 3.10
CA ARG A 241 -10.74 12.70 3.55
C ARG A 241 -10.75 12.76 5.07
N GLU A 242 -9.74 12.17 5.70
CA GLU A 242 -9.50 12.31 7.12
C GLU A 242 -8.25 13.15 7.36
N SER A 243 -8.43 14.34 7.93
CA SER A 243 -7.32 15.16 8.36
C SER A 243 -6.66 14.50 9.56
N VAL A 244 -5.42 14.08 9.43
CA VAL A 244 -4.64 13.57 10.57
C VAL A 244 -4.32 14.76 11.47
N ARG A 245 -5.10 14.94 12.53
CA ARG A 245 -4.76 15.88 13.59
C ARG A 245 -3.66 15.24 14.43
N VAL A 246 -2.43 15.60 14.14
CA VAL A 246 -1.27 15.27 15.00
C VAL A 246 -1.36 16.17 16.23
N GLU A 247 -1.63 15.60 17.40
CA GLU A 247 -1.57 16.28 18.71
C GLU A 247 -0.13 16.41 19.22
#